data_AF-A0A972UGI0-F1
#
_entry.id   AF-A0A972UGI0-F1
#
_cell.length_a   1.000
_cell.length_b   1.000
_cell.length_c   1.000
_cell.angle_alpha   90.00
_cell.angle_beta   90.00
_cell.angle_gamma   90.00
#
_symmetry.space_group_name_H-M   'P 1'
#
loop_
_entity.id
_entity.type
_entity.pdbx_description
1 polymer ?
#
loop_
_entity_poly.entity_id
_entity_poly.type
_entity_poly.pdbx_seq_one_letter_code
_entity_poly.pdbx_strand_id
1 'polypeptide(L)'
;TEEHITAFGWAASQELDELVPMALRTNDFLSGLFLGIGLRLVDVRLEFGRLWEGEQMRIVLADEISPDNCRLWDLKTNEKMDKDRFTGDLGNVEEAYQEVARRLGILPESGPTDMQGPEVMQ
;
A
#
# COMPACT_ATOMS: atom_id res chain seq x y z
N THR A 1 -14.07 -1.10 -16.38
CA THR A 1 -13.50 -2.05 -17.34
C THR A 1 -12.47 -1.30 -18.18
N GLU A 2 -11.61 -2.00 -18.93
CA GLU A 2 -10.59 -1.35 -19.77
C GLU A 2 -11.22 -0.45 -20.86
N GLU A 3 -12.41 -0.82 -21.35
CA GLU A 3 -13.13 -0.01 -22.33
C GLU A 3 -13.56 1.34 -21.76
N HIS A 4 -13.97 1.41 -20.48
CA HIS A 4 -14.26 2.69 -19.85
C HIS A 4 -13.00 3.54 -19.69
N ILE A 5 -11.88 2.93 -19.28
CA ILE A 5 -10.62 3.64 -19.06
C ILE A 5 -10.14 4.31 -20.36
N THR A 6 -10.19 3.57 -21.47
CA THR A 6 -9.81 4.08 -22.78
C THR A 6 -10.83 5.06 -23.35
N ALA A 7 -12.14 4.80 -23.21
CA ALA A 7 -13.20 5.70 -23.68
C ALA A 7 -13.17 7.07 -22.99
N PHE A 8 -12.85 7.13 -21.69
CA PHE A 8 -12.70 8.39 -20.96
C PHE A 8 -11.31 9.02 -21.09
N GLY A 9 -10.37 8.36 -21.77
CA GLY A 9 -9.01 8.87 -21.94
C GLY A 9 -8.20 8.94 -20.64
N TRP A 10 -8.54 8.14 -19.64
CA TRP A 10 -7.78 8.08 -18.38
C TRP A 10 -6.41 7.42 -18.57
N ALA A 11 -6.37 6.38 -19.40
CA ALA A 11 -5.14 5.74 -19.86
C ALA A 11 -5.30 5.23 -21.30
N ALA A 12 -4.21 5.28 -22.06
CA ALA A 12 -4.13 4.64 -23.37
C ALA A 12 -3.92 3.14 -23.24
N SER A 13 -4.28 2.36 -24.27
CA SER A 13 -4.08 0.90 -24.27
C SER A 13 -2.62 0.50 -24.01
N GLN A 14 -1.67 1.25 -24.55
CA GLN A 14 -0.23 1.02 -24.33
C GLN A 14 0.17 1.21 -22.86
N GLU A 15 -0.45 2.15 -22.15
CA GLU A 15 -0.19 2.37 -20.73
C GLU A 15 -0.81 1.25 -19.90
N LEU A 16 -1.98 0.72 -20.30
CA LEU A 16 -2.60 -0.45 -19.67
C LEU A 16 -1.72 -1.70 -19.77
N ASP A 17 -1.07 -1.90 -20.92
CA ASP A 17 -0.11 -2.98 -21.15
C ASP A 17 1.12 -2.90 -20.21
N GLU A 18 1.45 -1.71 -19.69
CA GLU A 18 2.50 -1.52 -18.68
C GLU A 18 1.96 -1.60 -17.24
N LEU A 19 0.76 -1.05 -17.00
CA LEU A 19 0.12 -0.99 -15.68
C LEU A 19 -0.19 -2.38 -15.13
N VAL A 20 -0.78 -3.26 -15.94
CA VAL A 20 -1.24 -4.58 -15.47
C VAL A 20 -0.05 -5.46 -15.04
N PRO A 21 1.01 -5.63 -15.84
CA PRO A 21 2.19 -6.39 -15.39
C PRO A 21 2.87 -5.79 -14.18
N MET A 22 2.94 -4.46 -14.08
CA MET A 22 3.53 -3.78 -12.92
C MET A 22 2.70 -4.02 -11.65
N ALA A 23 1.37 -3.97 -11.74
CA ALA A 23 0.48 -4.29 -10.62
C ALA A 23 0.65 -5.74 -10.14
N LEU A 24 0.71 -6.70 -11.06
CA LEU A 24 0.94 -8.12 -10.72
C LEU A 24 2.31 -8.33 -10.06
N ARG A 25 3.36 -7.69 -10.58
CA ARG A 25 4.71 -7.77 -10.02
C ARG A 25 4.78 -7.17 -8.62
N THR A 26 4.12 -6.03 -8.41
CA THR A 26 4.00 -5.40 -7.08
C THR A 26 3.26 -6.32 -6.12
N ASN A 27 2.15 -6.93 -6.55
CA ASN A 27 1.42 -7.91 -5.74
C ASN A 27 2.30 -9.10 -5.32
N ASP A 28 3.05 -9.68 -6.25
CA ASP A 28 3.93 -10.82 -5.97
C ASP A 28 5.03 -10.45 -4.96
N PHE A 29 5.64 -9.28 -5.14
CA PHE A 29 6.66 -8.78 -4.23
C PHE A 29 6.09 -8.53 -2.82
N LEU A 30 4.99 -7.79 -2.71
CA LEU A 30 4.36 -7.47 -1.43
C LEU A 30 3.84 -8.73 -0.74
N SER A 31 3.26 -9.68 -1.48
CA SER A 31 2.80 -10.96 -0.93
C SER A 31 3.96 -11.73 -0.31
N GLY A 32 5.11 -11.80 -0.99
CA GLY A 32 6.32 -12.44 -0.45
C GLY A 32 6.86 -11.71 0.78
N LEU A 33 6.91 -10.38 0.75
CA LEU A 33 7.35 -9.53 1.85
C LEU A 33 6.50 -9.76 3.11
N PHE A 34 5.18 -9.62 3.00
CA PHE A 34 4.26 -9.78 4.13
C PHE A 34 4.24 -11.21 4.67
N LEU A 35 4.29 -12.21 3.78
CA LEU A 35 4.38 -13.60 4.17
C LEU A 35 5.64 -13.87 5.01
N GLY A 36 6.78 -13.27 4.62
CA GLY A 36 8.05 -13.38 5.33
C GLY A 36 8.01 -12.85 6.77
N ILE A 37 7.11 -11.91 7.06
CA ILE A 37 6.92 -11.33 8.40
C ILE A 37 5.66 -11.83 9.13
N GLY A 38 5.05 -12.92 8.65
CA GLY A 38 3.93 -13.56 9.33
C GLY A 38 2.55 -12.95 9.04
N LEU A 39 2.43 -12.16 7.96
CA LEU A 39 1.18 -11.52 7.54
C LEU A 39 0.73 -12.06 6.17
N ARG A 40 -0.59 -12.15 5.98
CA ARG A 40 -1.21 -12.45 4.68
C ARG A 40 -1.67 -11.15 4.06
N LEU A 41 -1.17 -10.86 2.86
CA LEU A 41 -1.77 -9.85 1.99
C LEU A 41 -3.02 -10.43 1.34
N VAL A 42 -4.20 -9.93 1.71
CA VAL A 42 -5.50 -10.37 1.17
C VAL A 42 -5.81 -9.66 -0.12
N ASP A 43 -5.64 -8.34 -0.14
CA ASP A 43 -5.70 -7.50 -1.33
C ASP A 43 -4.87 -6.23 -1.13
N VAL A 44 -4.56 -5.56 -2.23
CA VAL A 44 -3.86 -4.28 -2.27
C VAL A 44 -4.49 -3.38 -3.32
N ARG A 45 -4.63 -2.10 -3.01
CA ARG A 45 -4.96 -1.05 -3.99
C ARG A 45 -3.70 -0.28 -4.33
N LEU A 46 -3.48 -0.08 -5.62
CA LEU A 46 -2.30 0.61 -6.15
C LEU A 46 -2.74 1.80 -6.99
N GLU A 47 -1.99 2.89 -6.89
CA GLU A 47 -2.15 4.05 -7.76
C GLU A 47 -0.88 4.26 -8.58
N PHE A 48 -1.06 4.71 -9.81
CA PHE A 48 0.02 4.90 -10.76
C PHE A 48 -0.01 6.31 -11.33
N GLY A 49 1.17 6.87 -11.53
CA GLY A 49 1.36 8.19 -12.12
C GLY A 49 2.16 8.13 -13.41
N ARG A 50 2.05 9.19 -14.21
CA ARG A 50 2.95 9.45 -15.34
C ARG A 50 4.08 10.34 -14.85
N LEU A 51 5.31 9.87 -14.96
CA LEU A 51 6.49 10.68 -14.72
C LEU A 51 7.11 11.08 -16.06
N TRP A 52 7.27 12.38 -16.26
CA TRP A 52 7.84 12.95 -17.49
C TRP A 52 9.29 13.37 -17.26
N GLU A 53 10.19 12.88 -18.11
CA GLU A 53 11.58 13.27 -18.19
C GLU A 53 11.83 13.86 -19.59
N GLY A 54 11.63 15.18 -19.71
CA GLY A 54 11.59 15.85 -21.01
C GLY A 54 10.38 15.39 -21.83
N GLU A 55 10.63 14.83 -23.02
CA GLU A 55 9.59 14.26 -23.88
C GLU A 55 9.31 12.78 -23.60
N GLN A 56 10.07 12.15 -22.70
CA GLN A 56 9.88 10.75 -22.34
C GLN A 56 8.90 10.64 -21.18
N MET A 57 7.89 9.77 -21.34
CA MET A 57 6.93 9.45 -20.29
C MET A 57 7.17 8.02 -19.83
N ARG A 58 7.16 7.80 -18.51
CA ARG A 58 7.11 6.46 -17.92
C ARG A 58 6.02 6.36 -16.88
N ILE A 59 5.37 5.21 -16.80
CA ILE A 59 4.45 4.91 -15.71
C ILE A 59 5.27 4.56 -14.47
N VAL A 60 4.87 5.10 -13.31
CA VAL A 60 5.48 4.80 -12.02
C VAL A 60 4.40 4.42 -11.01
N LEU A 61 4.72 3.48 -10.13
CA LEU A 61 3.91 3.27 -8.92
C LEU A 61 4.01 4.52 -8.04
N ALA A 62 2.87 5.00 -7.56
CA ALA A 62 2.73 6.26 -6.82
C ALA A 62 1.93 6.03 -5.52
N ASP A 63 1.52 7.14 -4.90
CA ASP A 63 0.77 7.19 -3.63
C ASP A 63 1.51 6.48 -2.49
N GLU A 64 0.81 5.67 -1.67
CA GLU A 64 1.34 5.02 -0.49
C GLU A 64 1.10 3.51 -0.47
N ILE A 65 1.99 2.80 0.23
CA ILE A 65 1.82 1.39 0.60
C ILE A 65 1.74 1.33 2.12
N SER A 66 0.52 1.24 2.63
CA SER A 66 0.19 1.29 4.06
C SER A 66 -0.92 0.27 4.39
N PRO A 67 -1.21 0.00 5.67
CA PRO A 67 -2.38 -0.78 6.06
C PRO A 67 -3.73 -0.11 5.72
N ASP A 68 -3.74 1.12 5.20
CA ASP A 68 -4.94 1.75 4.62
C ASP A 68 -5.24 1.25 3.19
N ASN A 69 -4.18 0.92 2.44
CA ASN A 69 -4.26 0.47 1.05
C ASN A 69 -4.06 -1.04 0.90
N CYS A 70 -3.61 -1.73 1.95
CA CYS A 70 -3.40 -3.18 1.99
C CYS A 70 -4.28 -3.83 3.06
N ARG A 71 -5.03 -4.89 2.70
CA ARG A 71 -5.66 -5.76 3.71
C ARG A 71 -4.66 -6.80 4.20
N LEU A 72 -4.34 -6.75 5.48
CA LEU A 72 -3.27 -7.52 6.10
C LEU A 72 -3.82 -8.33 7.25
N TRP A 73 -3.77 -9.66 7.17
CA TRP A 73 -4.25 -10.53 8.24
C TRP A 73 -3.11 -11.32 8.86
N ASP A 74 -3.10 -11.47 10.18
CA ASP A 74 -2.13 -12.31 10.86
C ASP A 74 -2.29 -13.77 10.42
N LEU A 75 -1.19 -14.43 10.03
CA LEU A 75 -1.25 -15.79 9.50
C LEU A 75 -1.67 -16.84 10.53
N LYS A 76 -1.44 -16.59 11.83
CA LYS A 76 -1.74 -17.54 12.90
C LYS A 76 -3.15 -17.33 13.45
N THR A 77 -3.55 -16.09 13.65
CA THR A 77 -4.80 -15.75 14.32
C THR A 77 -5.93 -15.38 13.35
N ASN A 78 -5.63 -15.11 12.08
CA ASN A 78 -6.52 -14.44 11.12
C ASN A 78 -7.04 -13.07 11.63
N GLU A 79 -6.36 -12.46 12.60
CA GLU A 79 -6.71 -11.13 13.06
C GLU A 79 -6.37 -10.10 11.98
N LYS A 80 -7.28 -9.16 11.74
CA LYS A 80 -7.07 -8.07 10.78
C LYS A 80 -6.10 -7.05 11.37
N MET A 81 -5.12 -6.64 10.58
CA MET A 81 -4.04 -5.71 10.97
C MET A 81 -4.05 -4.43 10.10
N ASP A 82 -5.21 -4.12 9.52
CA ASP A 82 -5.40 -3.07 8.53
C ASP A 82 -6.62 -2.19 8.85
N LYS A 83 -6.93 -1.25 7.96
CA LYS A 83 -8.06 -0.32 8.09
C LYS A 83 -9.41 -0.98 8.32
N ASP A 84 -9.59 -2.26 7.96
CA ASP A 84 -10.81 -3.00 8.28
C ASP A 84 -11.11 -3.06 9.79
N ARG A 85 -10.12 -2.87 10.66
CA ARG A 85 -10.35 -2.74 12.09
C ARG A 85 -11.19 -1.53 12.45
N PHE A 86 -11.00 -0.42 11.73
CA PHE A 86 -11.80 0.79 11.90
C PHE A 86 -13.20 0.61 11.30
N THR A 87 -13.30 0.11 10.07
CA THR A 87 -14.60 -0.04 9.39
C THR A 87 -15.47 -1.12 10.01
N GLY A 88 -14.86 -2.14 10.63
CA GLY A 88 -15.53 -3.22 11.35
C GLY A 88 -15.74 -2.96 12.84
N ASP A 89 -15.42 -1.77 13.35
CA ASP A 89 -15.52 -1.40 14.79
C ASP A 89 -14.82 -2.40 15.73
N LEU A 90 -13.65 -2.91 15.31
CA LEU A 90 -12.85 -3.91 16.04
C LEU A 90 -11.89 -3.27 17.06
N GLY A 91 -11.73 -1.94 17.03
CA GLY A 91 -10.80 -1.21 17.87
C GLY A 91 -9.32 -1.54 17.63
N ASN A 92 -8.44 -0.96 18.44
CA ASN A 92 -6.99 -1.15 18.42
C ASN A 92 -6.34 -0.99 17.02
N VAL A 93 -6.74 0.06 16.31
CA VAL A 93 -6.25 0.34 14.95
C VAL A 93 -4.77 0.73 15.00
N GLU A 94 -4.41 1.62 15.92
CA GLU A 94 -3.05 2.12 16.04
C GLU A 94 -2.07 1.00 16.42
N GLU A 95 -2.45 0.16 17.38
CA GLU A 95 -1.63 -0.97 17.83
C GLU A 95 -1.40 -1.98 16.71
N ALA A 96 -2.42 -2.23 15.87
CA ALA A 96 -2.26 -3.07 14.70
C ALA A 96 -1.25 -2.48 13.70
N TYR A 97 -1.28 -1.17 13.47
CA TYR A 97 -0.35 -0.50 12.55
C TYR A 97 1.08 -0.51 13.11
N GLN A 98 1.23 -0.27 14.42
CA GLN A 98 2.51 -0.40 15.11
C GLN A 98 3.05 -1.83 15.02
N GLU A 99 2.21 -2.85 15.16
CA GLU A 99 2.62 -4.25 15.03
C GLU A 99 3.09 -4.58 13.60
N VAL A 100 2.41 -4.07 12.56
CA VAL A 100 2.88 -4.19 11.17
C VAL A 100 4.25 -3.53 11.01
N ALA A 101 4.42 -2.30 11.49
CA ALA A 101 5.68 -1.57 11.42
C ALA A 101 6.82 -2.27 12.20
N ARG A 102 6.51 -2.84 13.37
CA ARG A 102 7.45 -3.62 14.19
C ARG A 102 7.93 -4.87 13.45
N ARG A 103 7.01 -5.59 12.79
CA ARG A 103 7.32 -6.79 12.00
C ARG A 103 8.13 -6.49 10.74
N LEU A 104 7.87 -5.35 10.11
CA LEU A 104 8.68 -4.83 9.00
C LEU A 104 10.06 -4.33 9.44
N GLY A 105 10.28 -4.12 10.74
CA GLY A 105 11.54 -3.60 11.27
C GLY A 105 11.78 -2.13 10.97
N ILE A 106 10.70 -1.34 10.76
CA ILE A 106 10.78 0.09 10.42
C ILE A 106 10.50 1.01 11.61
N LEU A 107 10.15 0.44 12.78
CA LEU A 107 10.12 1.20 14.03
C LEU A 107 11.56 1.46 14.53
N PRO A 108 11.88 2.68 14.98
CA PRO A 108 13.17 2.95 15.63
C PRO A 108 13.37 2.04 16.85
N GLU A 109 14.62 1.66 17.14
CA GLU A 109 14.95 0.80 18.31
C GLU A 109 14.61 1.45 19.67
N SER A 110 14.50 2.78 19.69
CA SER A 110 13.89 3.54 20.77
C SER A 110 12.38 3.46 20.57
N GLY A 111 11.60 2.96 21.53
CA GLY A 111 10.14 2.81 21.47
C GLY A 111 9.37 4.10 21.14
N PRO A 112 8.11 4.30 21.57
CA PRO A 112 7.35 5.50 21.19
C PRO A 112 7.96 6.75 21.85
N THR A 113 9.02 7.31 21.27
CA THR A 113 9.30 8.72 21.35
C THR A 113 8.35 9.34 20.36
N ASP A 114 7.33 10.02 20.87
CA ASP A 114 6.48 10.93 20.13
C ASP A 114 7.34 11.68 19.11
N MET A 115 7.28 11.27 17.85
CA MET A 115 7.83 12.07 16.77
C MET A 115 6.91 13.29 16.72
N GLN A 116 7.36 14.41 17.31
CA GLN A 116 6.71 15.69 17.13
C GLN A 116 6.57 15.90 15.63
N GLY A 117 5.34 15.81 15.13
CA GLY A 117 5.02 16.16 13.76
C GLY A 117 5.52 17.56 13.46
N PRO A 118 5.82 17.88 12.19
CA PRO A 118 6.30 19.20 11.84
C PRO A 118 5.31 20.25 12.36
N GLU A 119 5.81 21.24 13.10
CA GLU A 119 5.00 22.40 13.48
C GLU A 119 4.48 23.01 12.18
N VAL A 120 3.16 22.89 11.96
CA VAL A 120 2.46 23.60 10.91
C VAL A 120 2.75 25.09 11.09
N MET A 121 3.55 25.67 10.18
CA MET A 121 3.65 27.11 10.03
C MET A 121 2.27 27.62 9.60
N GLN A 122 1.75 28.56 10.41
CA GLN A 122 0.49 29.28 10.19
C GLN A 122 0.43 29.98 8.83
#